data_AF-A0A315SCE4-F1
#
_entry.id   AF-A0A315SCE4-F1
#
_cell.length_a   1.000
_cell.length_b   1.000
_cell.length_c   1.000
_cell.angle_alpha   90.00
_cell.angle_beta   90.00
_cell.angle_gamma   90.00
#
_symmetry.space_group_name_H-M   'P 1'
#
loop_
_entity.id
_entity.type
_entity.pdbx_description
1 polymer ?
#
loop_
_entity_poly.entity_id
_entity_poly.type
_entity_poly.pdbx_seq_one_letter_code
_entity_poly.pdbx_strand_id
1 'polypeptide(L)'
;MNKKVIEILSILIQKMLHDEDLWRKQEDIIIELENQGYTIENISEAFEVIFSEVISVEDRDFYIDYEMSSGYNRVFTKVENFYFSKEIKAIIYKLNALGILSADELEIIIYRMMEIATIDDLKTDLVWDIINDVVDDSELMMTISAEINEFDGNFSKQQRVN
;
A
#
# COMPACT_ATOMS: atom_id res chain seq x y z
N MET A 1 -22.38 -1.80 10.54
CA MET A 1 -21.45 -2.94 10.50
C MET A 1 -22.21 -4.23 10.27
N ASN A 2 -21.74 -5.01 9.32
CA ASN A 2 -22.29 -6.32 8.96
C ASN A 2 -22.10 -7.33 10.11
N LYS A 3 -23.08 -8.22 10.34
CA LYS A 3 -22.99 -9.26 11.38
C LYS A 3 -21.74 -10.14 11.21
N LYS A 4 -21.37 -10.46 9.96
CA LYS A 4 -20.15 -11.22 9.64
C LYS A 4 -18.88 -10.49 10.08
N VAL A 5 -18.83 -9.18 9.89
CA VAL A 5 -17.68 -8.33 10.28
C VAL A 5 -17.53 -8.32 11.80
N ILE A 6 -18.64 -8.23 12.55
CA ILE A 6 -18.62 -8.31 14.02
C ILE A 6 -18.09 -9.67 14.52
N GLU A 7 -18.46 -10.75 13.84
CA GLU A 7 -17.95 -12.10 14.16
C GLU A 7 -16.43 -12.19 13.90
N ILE A 8 -15.96 -11.69 12.74
CA ILE A 8 -14.52 -11.64 12.41
C ILE A 8 -13.76 -10.81 13.44
N LEU A 9 -14.27 -9.63 13.80
CA LEU A 9 -13.68 -8.78 14.84
C LEU A 9 -13.55 -9.51 16.17
N SER A 10 -14.57 -10.26 16.57
CA SER A 10 -14.52 -11.04 17.81
C SER A 10 -13.42 -12.10 17.77
N ILE A 11 -13.21 -12.77 16.63
CA ILE A 11 -12.13 -13.75 16.42
C ILE A 11 -10.77 -13.05 16.49
N LEU A 12 -10.60 -11.94 15.79
CA LEU A 12 -9.35 -11.20 15.76
C LEU A 12 -8.98 -10.67 17.16
N ILE A 13 -9.93 -10.11 17.91
CA ILE A 13 -9.75 -9.70 19.32
C ILE A 13 -9.33 -10.89 20.18
N GLN A 14 -9.97 -12.05 20.02
CA GLN A 14 -9.57 -13.25 20.76
C GLN A 14 -8.13 -13.65 20.44
N LYS A 15 -7.72 -13.64 19.18
CA LYS A 15 -6.34 -13.94 18.78
C LYS A 15 -5.34 -12.95 19.40
N MET A 16 -5.67 -11.65 19.43
CA MET A 16 -4.84 -10.64 20.11
C MET A 16 -4.68 -10.90 21.61
N LEU A 17 -5.76 -11.33 22.28
CA LEU A 17 -5.72 -11.66 23.72
C LEU A 17 -4.86 -12.90 24.03
N HIS A 18 -4.56 -13.74 23.04
CA HIS A 18 -3.69 -14.91 23.16
C HIS A 18 -2.27 -14.66 22.65
N ASP A 19 -1.82 -13.40 22.65
CA ASP A 19 -0.49 -12.97 22.16
C ASP A 19 -0.20 -13.37 20.71
N GLU A 20 -1.23 -13.57 19.87
CA GLU A 20 -1.02 -13.72 18.44
C GLU A 20 -0.77 -12.35 17.80
N ASP A 21 0.43 -12.19 17.23
CA ASP A 21 0.76 -11.02 16.41
C ASP A 21 -0.03 -11.07 15.10
N LEU A 22 -1.22 -10.43 15.10
CA LEU A 22 -2.11 -10.36 13.95
C LEU A 22 -1.40 -9.83 12.69
N TRP A 23 -0.41 -8.95 12.85
CA TRP A 23 0.35 -8.39 11.74
C TRP A 23 1.23 -9.42 11.05
N ARG A 24 1.80 -10.37 11.80
CA ARG A 24 2.67 -11.41 11.24
C ARG A 24 1.91 -12.60 10.68
N LYS A 25 0.76 -12.92 11.27
CA LYS A 25 -0.07 -14.07 10.90
C LYS A 25 -1.22 -13.70 9.96
N GLN A 26 -1.22 -12.50 9.40
CA GLN A 26 -2.33 -11.98 8.61
C GLN A 26 -2.71 -12.90 7.45
N GLU A 27 -1.77 -13.34 6.63
CA GLU A 27 -2.05 -14.25 5.51
C GLU A 27 -2.70 -15.56 6.00
N ASP A 28 -2.16 -16.15 7.08
CA ASP A 28 -2.71 -17.36 7.68
C ASP A 28 -4.13 -17.15 8.22
N ILE A 29 -4.38 -15.99 8.83
CA ILE A 29 -5.69 -15.63 9.40
C ILE A 29 -6.72 -15.35 8.29
N ILE A 30 -6.32 -14.67 7.21
CA ILE A 30 -7.19 -14.46 6.04
C ILE A 30 -7.58 -15.82 5.46
N ILE A 31 -6.61 -16.70 5.21
CA ILE A 31 -6.85 -18.05 4.71
C ILE A 31 -7.77 -18.84 5.67
N GLU A 32 -7.55 -18.74 6.98
CA GLU A 32 -8.41 -19.37 7.99
C GLU A 32 -9.87 -18.88 7.89
N LEU A 33 -10.08 -17.56 7.77
CA LEU A 33 -11.41 -16.95 7.70
C LEU A 33 -12.11 -17.24 6.36
N GLU A 34 -11.38 -17.23 5.25
CA GLU A 34 -11.93 -17.64 3.95
C GLU A 34 -12.37 -19.11 3.96
N ASN A 35 -11.57 -19.99 4.58
CA ASN A 35 -11.94 -21.40 4.77
C ASN A 35 -13.19 -21.59 5.66
N GLN A 36 -13.48 -20.62 6.53
CA GLN A 36 -14.70 -20.58 7.35
C GLN A 36 -15.90 -19.98 6.60
N GLY A 37 -15.73 -19.52 5.36
CA GLY A 37 -16.80 -19.01 4.50
C GLY A 37 -17.04 -17.49 4.62
N TYR A 38 -16.09 -16.75 5.20
CA TYR A 38 -16.09 -15.30 5.17
C TYR A 38 -15.60 -14.79 3.81
N THR A 39 -16.17 -13.68 3.33
CA THR A 39 -15.71 -13.06 2.07
C THR A 39 -14.55 -12.13 2.34
N ILE A 40 -13.70 -11.93 1.34
CA ILE A 40 -12.55 -11.03 1.44
C ILE A 40 -13.00 -9.61 1.83
N GLU A 41 -14.14 -9.13 1.34
CA GLU A 41 -14.62 -7.79 1.72
C GLU A 41 -14.95 -7.69 3.22
N ASN A 42 -15.56 -8.72 3.81
CA ASN A 42 -15.87 -8.72 5.24
C ASN A 42 -14.61 -8.86 6.10
N ILE A 43 -13.60 -9.57 5.60
CA ILE A 43 -12.31 -9.74 6.28
C ILE A 43 -11.56 -8.41 6.26
N SER A 44 -11.46 -7.75 5.10
CA SER A 44 -10.81 -6.45 4.97
C SER A 44 -11.48 -5.39 5.86
N GLU A 45 -12.81 -5.30 5.87
CA GLU A 45 -13.56 -4.36 6.74
C GLU A 45 -13.25 -4.60 8.23
N ALA A 46 -13.13 -5.87 8.65
CA ALA A 46 -12.82 -6.19 10.05
C ALA A 46 -11.38 -5.84 10.43
N PHE A 47 -10.40 -6.10 9.55
CA PHE A 47 -9.03 -5.69 9.78
C PHE A 47 -8.89 -4.15 9.78
N GLU A 48 -9.60 -3.46 8.89
CA GLU A 48 -9.62 -2.00 8.86
C GLU A 48 -10.14 -1.43 10.18
N VAL A 49 -11.20 -2.00 10.76
CA VAL A 49 -11.72 -1.57 12.07
C VAL A 49 -10.74 -1.84 13.21
N ILE A 50 -10.15 -3.04 13.29
CA ILE A 50 -9.17 -3.35 14.35
C ILE A 50 -7.92 -2.51 14.24
N PHE A 51 -7.45 -2.26 13.03
CA PHE A 51 -6.27 -1.45 12.86
C PHE A 51 -6.61 0.02 12.99
N SER A 52 -7.74 0.54 12.52
CA SER A 52 -8.10 1.95 12.70
C SER A 52 -8.27 2.36 14.17
N GLU A 53 -8.79 1.49 15.05
CA GLU A 53 -8.85 1.79 16.49
C GLU A 53 -7.48 1.65 17.20
N VAL A 54 -6.57 0.82 16.67
CA VAL A 54 -5.17 0.70 17.15
C VAL A 54 -4.26 1.79 16.53
N ILE A 55 -4.67 2.35 15.40
CA ILE A 55 -4.07 3.48 14.67
C ILE A 55 -4.70 4.78 15.22
N SER A 56 -4.59 5.02 16.52
CA SER A 56 -4.31 6.40 16.95
C SER A 56 -2.81 6.61 16.72
N VAL A 57 -2.42 6.64 15.45
CA VAL A 57 -1.05 6.95 15.04
C VAL A 57 -0.81 8.39 15.45
N GLU A 58 -0.04 8.58 16.52
CA GLU A 58 0.67 9.85 16.72
C GLU A 58 1.39 10.16 15.39
N ASP A 59 1.43 11.43 14.96
CA ASP A 59 2.00 11.94 13.69
C ASP A 59 3.50 11.59 13.41
N ARG A 60 4.06 10.56 14.05
CA ARG A 60 5.46 10.16 14.07
C ARG A 60 5.81 8.93 13.23
N ASP A 61 4.86 8.30 12.53
CA ASP A 61 5.13 7.08 11.75
C ASP A 61 5.52 7.34 10.28
N PHE A 62 5.55 8.59 9.81
CA PHE A 62 6.18 8.93 8.54
C PHE A 62 7.69 9.08 8.74
N TYR A 63 8.49 8.17 8.15
CA TYR A 63 9.95 8.35 8.09
C TYR A 63 10.28 9.34 6.97
N ILE A 64 10.48 10.61 7.33
CA ILE A 64 11.05 11.61 6.44
C ILE A 64 12.48 11.88 6.89
N ASP A 65 13.45 11.43 6.09
CA ASP A 65 14.84 11.85 6.26
C ASP A 65 14.98 13.28 5.70
N TYR A 66 14.74 14.27 6.55
CA TYR A 66 14.79 15.69 6.18
C TYR A 66 16.16 16.15 5.63
N GLU A 67 17.21 15.32 5.75
CA GLU A 67 18.54 15.64 5.21
C GLU A 67 18.71 15.18 3.75
N MET A 68 17.89 14.25 3.25
CA MET A 68 17.99 13.73 1.88
C MET A 68 16.87 14.27 1.00
N SER A 69 17.24 15.04 -0.03
CA SER A 69 16.29 15.60 -1.00
C SER A 69 15.68 14.55 -1.93
N SER A 70 16.35 13.41 -2.14
CA SER A 70 15.87 12.26 -2.91
C SER A 70 16.63 10.98 -2.54
N GLY A 71 16.03 9.81 -2.78
CA GLY A 71 16.69 8.51 -2.63
C GLY A 71 17.20 8.21 -1.22
N TYR A 72 16.28 8.08 -0.25
CA TYR A 72 16.61 7.82 1.16
C TYR A 72 16.49 6.34 1.54
N ASN A 73 16.98 5.96 2.72
CA ASN A 73 16.82 4.58 3.23
C ASN A 73 15.38 4.35 3.69
N ARG A 74 14.50 3.95 2.77
CA ARG A 74 13.08 3.72 3.07
C ARG A 74 12.84 2.43 3.84
N VAL A 75 12.06 2.53 4.92
CA VAL A 75 11.49 1.40 5.66
C VAL A 75 9.98 1.51 5.62
N PHE A 76 9.30 0.47 5.17
CA PHE A 76 7.83 0.45 5.17
C PHE A 76 7.27 0.43 6.58
N THR A 77 6.26 1.26 6.83
CA THR A 77 5.53 1.24 8.09
C THR A 77 4.76 -0.07 8.25
N LYS A 78 4.23 -0.35 9.45
CA LYS A 78 3.38 -1.54 9.67
C LYS A 78 2.12 -1.51 8.80
N VAL A 79 1.54 -0.32 8.64
CA VAL A 79 0.30 -0.10 7.88
C VAL A 79 0.57 -0.28 6.38
N GLU A 80 1.67 0.28 5.87
CA GLU A 80 2.11 0.04 4.48
C GLU A 80 2.43 -1.43 4.23
N ASN A 81 3.01 -2.10 5.22
CA ASN A 81 3.27 -3.53 5.10
C ASN A 81 2.00 -4.37 4.97
N PHE A 82 0.91 -3.92 5.59
CA PHE A 82 -0.40 -4.58 5.55
C PHE A 82 -1.11 -4.39 4.21
N TYR A 83 -1.14 -3.17 3.68
CA TYR A 83 -1.91 -2.85 2.49
C TYR A 83 -1.16 -3.07 1.18
N PHE A 84 0.17 -2.97 1.16
CA PHE A 84 0.93 -3.13 -0.08
C PHE A 84 1.32 -4.58 -0.35
N SER A 85 1.00 -5.02 -1.56
CA SER A 85 1.51 -6.28 -2.10
C SER A 85 3.03 -6.21 -2.31
N LYS A 86 3.65 -7.38 -2.51
CA LYS A 86 5.10 -7.46 -2.83
C LYS A 86 5.45 -6.69 -4.11
N GLU A 87 4.55 -6.69 -5.09
CA GLU A 87 4.73 -5.96 -6.35
C GLU A 87 4.73 -4.45 -6.10
N ILE A 88 3.77 -3.93 -5.34
CA ILE A 88 3.72 -2.49 -5.00
C ILE A 88 4.95 -2.05 -4.21
N LYS A 89 5.37 -2.84 -3.22
CA LYS A 89 6.59 -2.56 -2.46
C LYS A 89 7.83 -2.53 -3.36
N ALA A 90 7.90 -3.41 -4.35
CA ALA A 90 9.01 -3.43 -5.32
C ALA A 90 9.01 -2.16 -6.18
N ILE A 91 7.85 -1.71 -6.67
CA ILE A 91 7.71 -0.46 -7.42
C ILE A 91 8.19 0.73 -6.57
N ILE A 92 7.74 0.84 -5.33
CA ILE A 92 8.14 1.94 -4.42
C ILE A 92 9.67 1.92 -4.19
N TYR A 93 10.26 0.75 -3.97
CA TYR A 93 11.72 0.66 -3.82
C TYR A 93 12.47 1.06 -5.10
N LYS A 94 11.98 0.67 -6.27
CA LYS A 94 12.57 1.06 -7.56
C LYS A 94 12.48 2.57 -7.78
N LEU A 95 11.30 3.17 -7.54
CA LEU A 95 11.09 4.62 -7.61
C LEU A 95 12.07 5.37 -6.70
N ASN A 96 12.21 4.92 -5.45
CA ASN A 96 13.14 5.52 -4.51
C ASN A 96 14.61 5.37 -4.96
N ALA A 97 14.98 4.21 -5.48
CA ALA A 97 16.33 3.91 -5.94
C ALA A 97 16.73 4.74 -7.18
N LEU A 98 15.77 5.12 -8.03
CA LEU A 98 16.04 6.02 -9.15
C LEU A 98 16.50 7.41 -8.68
N GLY A 99 16.07 7.86 -7.50
CA GLY A 99 16.49 9.14 -6.91
C GLY A 99 16.09 10.38 -7.73
N ILE A 100 15.20 10.21 -8.71
CA ILE A 100 14.73 11.26 -9.62
C ILE A 100 13.52 12.02 -9.07
N LEU A 101 12.82 11.44 -8.09
CA LEU A 101 11.74 12.08 -7.36
C LEU A 101 12.28 12.68 -6.07
N SER A 102 11.77 13.85 -5.70
CA SER A 102 11.98 14.37 -4.36
C SER A 102 11.37 13.45 -3.31
N ALA A 103 11.89 13.53 -2.07
CA ALA A 103 11.32 12.79 -0.95
C ALA A 103 9.81 13.09 -0.77
N ASP A 104 9.42 14.35 -0.93
CA ASP A 104 8.02 14.79 -0.82
C ASP A 104 7.14 14.17 -1.92
N GLU A 105 7.58 14.18 -3.18
CA GLU A 105 6.83 13.57 -4.28
C GLU A 105 6.63 12.06 -4.05
N LEU A 106 7.69 11.37 -3.61
CA LEU A 106 7.63 9.95 -3.34
C LEU A 106 6.64 9.64 -2.20
N GLU A 107 6.70 10.37 -1.09
CA GLU A 107 5.76 10.17 0.02
C GLU A 107 4.31 10.51 -0.35
N ILE A 108 4.08 11.55 -1.19
CA ILE A 108 2.74 11.86 -1.71
C ILE A 108 2.20 10.70 -2.55
N ILE A 109 3.03 10.11 -3.42
CA ILE A 109 2.67 8.94 -4.22
C ILE A 109 2.28 7.78 -3.30
N ILE A 110 3.10 7.47 -2.31
CA ILE A 110 2.86 6.37 -1.39
C ILE A 110 1.60 6.60 -0.54
N TYR A 111 1.39 7.82 -0.07
CA TYR A 111 0.19 8.18 0.66
C TYR A 111 -1.08 7.95 -0.17
N ARG A 112 -1.08 8.37 -1.45
CA ARG A 112 -2.21 8.11 -2.36
C ARG A 112 -2.39 6.62 -2.67
N MET A 113 -1.29 5.87 -2.79
CA MET A 113 -1.34 4.41 -2.92
C MET A 113 -2.02 3.77 -1.70
N MET A 114 -1.71 4.26 -0.49
CA MET A 114 -2.32 3.78 0.75
C MET A 114 -3.82 4.04 0.79
N GLU A 115 -4.27 5.24 0.43
CA GLU A 115 -5.70 5.58 0.40
C GLU A 115 -6.51 4.63 -0.51
N ILE A 116 -5.94 4.25 -1.65
CA ILE A 116 -6.59 3.28 -2.55
C ILE A 116 -6.51 1.86 -1.98
N ALA A 117 -5.34 1.44 -1.52
CA ALA A 117 -5.12 0.09 -1.01
C ALA A 117 -5.96 -0.23 0.24
N THR A 118 -6.38 0.79 0.99
CA THR A 118 -7.33 0.63 2.11
C THR A 118 -8.74 0.26 1.69
N ILE A 119 -9.14 0.62 0.46
CA ILE A 119 -10.53 0.51 -0.01
C ILE A 119 -10.67 -0.58 -1.08
N ASP A 120 -9.66 -0.76 -1.93
CA ASP A 120 -9.67 -1.70 -3.05
C ASP A 120 -8.26 -2.25 -3.35
N ASP A 121 -8.17 -3.26 -4.21
CA ASP A 121 -6.92 -3.83 -4.69
C ASP A 121 -6.12 -2.82 -5.52
N LEU A 122 -4.96 -2.41 -5.01
CA LEU A 122 -4.07 -1.46 -5.68
C LEU A 122 -3.30 -2.15 -6.81
N LYS A 123 -3.83 -2.00 -8.04
CA LYS A 123 -3.23 -2.52 -9.26
C LYS A 123 -2.17 -1.60 -9.84
N THR A 124 -1.22 -2.17 -10.57
CA THR A 124 -0.11 -1.48 -11.24
C THR A 124 -0.55 -0.37 -12.19
N ASP A 125 -1.71 -0.50 -12.83
CA ASP A 125 -2.29 0.56 -13.67
C ASP A 125 -2.70 1.79 -12.84
N LEU A 126 -3.31 1.59 -11.66
CA LEU A 126 -3.68 2.69 -10.76
C LEU A 126 -2.45 3.36 -10.17
N VAL A 127 -1.42 2.58 -9.85
CA VAL A 127 -0.13 3.09 -9.40
C VAL A 127 0.49 4.01 -10.43
N TRP A 128 0.45 3.63 -11.70
CA TRP A 128 0.93 4.47 -12.79
C TRP A 128 0.18 5.80 -12.86
N ASP A 129 -1.14 5.77 -12.77
CA ASP A 129 -1.98 6.97 -12.77
C ASP A 129 -1.64 7.90 -11.59
N ILE A 130 -1.44 7.34 -10.38
CA ILE A 130 -1.01 8.12 -9.20
C ILE A 130 0.32 8.81 -9.46
N ILE A 131 1.31 8.08 -10.01
CA ILE A 131 2.63 8.64 -10.30
C ILE A 131 2.50 9.76 -11.34
N ASN A 132 1.74 9.54 -12.41
CA ASN A 132 1.51 10.53 -13.45
C ASN A 132 0.83 11.81 -12.91
N ASP A 133 -0.05 11.69 -11.93
CA ASP A 133 -0.74 12.83 -11.30
C ASP A 133 0.16 13.63 -10.35
N VAL A 134 1.24 13.03 -9.84
CA VAL A 134 2.19 13.69 -8.93
C VAL A 134 3.40 14.23 -9.71
N VAL A 135 3.88 13.46 -10.67
CA VAL A 135 5.05 13.75 -11.50
C VAL A 135 4.59 14.44 -12.78
N ASP A 136 4.37 15.76 -12.70
CA ASP A 136 4.02 16.63 -13.85
C ASP A 136 5.25 16.94 -14.73
N ASP A 137 6.11 15.95 -14.95
CA ASP A 137 7.31 16.04 -15.79
C ASP A 137 7.39 14.83 -16.73
N SER A 138 7.26 15.11 -18.03
CA SER A 138 7.25 14.07 -19.07
C SER A 138 8.57 13.31 -19.19
N GLU A 139 9.71 13.95 -18.92
CA GLU A 139 11.03 13.32 -19.02
C GLU A 139 11.24 12.34 -17.85
N LEU A 140 10.80 12.72 -16.66
CA LEU A 140 10.79 11.83 -15.49
C LEU A 140 9.86 10.64 -15.71
N MET A 141 8.64 10.87 -16.23
CA MET A 141 7.70 9.79 -16.54
C MET A 141 8.24 8.80 -17.57
N MET A 142 8.95 9.28 -18.60
CA MET A 142 9.63 8.40 -19.55
C MET A 142 10.72 7.56 -18.89
N THR A 143 11.50 8.16 -17.99
CA THR A 143 12.55 7.45 -17.24
C THR A 143 11.97 6.37 -16.34
N ILE A 144 10.91 6.68 -15.59
CA ILE A 144 10.21 5.72 -14.72
C ILE A 144 9.70 4.53 -15.53
N SER A 145 9.06 4.77 -16.69
CA SER A 145 8.57 3.69 -17.52
C SER A 145 9.67 2.82 -18.11
N ALA A 146 10.85 3.40 -18.41
CA ALA A 146 11.95 2.67 -19.03
C ALA A 146 12.68 1.76 -18.02
N GLU A 147 12.71 2.15 -16.75
CA GLU A 147 13.50 1.48 -15.71
C GLU A 147 12.65 0.55 -14.81
N ILE A 148 11.33 0.72 -14.80
CA ILE A 148 10.40 -0.08 -13.98
C ILE A 148 9.53 -0.95 -14.90
N ASN A 149 9.98 -2.18 -15.11
CA ASN A 149 9.35 -3.17 -16.00
C ASN A 149 7.88 -3.48 -15.68
N GLU A 150 7.44 -3.24 -14.44
CA GLU A 150 6.04 -3.34 -14.04
C GLU A 150 5.12 -2.43 -14.89
N PHE A 151 5.67 -1.38 -15.52
CA PHE A 151 4.94 -0.43 -16.36
C PHE A 151 5.05 -0.65 -17.87
N ASP A 152 5.74 -1.69 -18.35
CA ASP A 152 5.99 -1.95 -19.78
C ASP A 152 4.69 -1.98 -20.64
N GLY A 153 3.55 -2.35 -20.04
CA GLY A 153 2.24 -2.35 -20.71
C GLY A 153 1.53 -1.00 -20.78
N ASN A 154 1.88 -0.04 -19.91
CA ASN A 154 1.15 1.22 -19.74
C ASN A 154 1.63 2.33 -20.68
N PHE A 155 2.90 2.31 -21.08
CA PHE A 155 3.45 3.23 -22.09
C PHE A 155 2.72 3.13 -23.44
N SER A 156 2.23 1.93 -23.79
CA SER A 156 1.47 1.67 -25.02
C SER A 156 0.05 2.26 -25.00
N LYS A 157 -0.53 2.55 -23.82
CA LYS A 157 -1.86 3.15 -23.70
C LYS A 157 -1.83 4.66 -23.98
N GLN A 158 -0.76 5.36 -23.58
CA GLN A 158 -0.62 6.81 -23.80
C GLN A 158 -0.39 7.16 -25.30
N GLN A 159 0.28 6.30 -26.08
CA GLN A 159 0.43 6.52 -27.54
C GLN A 159 -0.89 6.43 -28.33
N ARG A 160 -1.98 5.94 -27.73
CA ARG A 160 -3.28 5.82 -28.40
C ARG A 160 -4.19 7.03 -28.21
N VAL A 161 -3.81 8.03 -27.41
CA VAL A 161 -4.66 9.18 -27.05
C VAL A 161 -4.09 10.52 -27.55
N ASN A 162 -3.18 10.50 -28.54
CA ASN A 162 -2.79 11.69 -29.31
C ASN A 162 -3.37 11.64 -30.72
#